data_AF-A0AAQ3MVV7-F1
#
_entry.id   AF-A0AAQ3MVV7-F1
#
_cell.length_a   1.000
_cell.length_b   1.000
_cell.length_c   1.000
_cell.angle_alpha   90.00
_cell.angle_beta   90.00
_cell.angle_gamma   90.00
#
_symmetry.space_group_name_H-M   'P 1'
#
loop_
_entity.id
_entity.type
_entity.pdbx_description
1 polymer ?
#
loop_
_entity_poly.entity_id
_entity_poly.type
_entity_poly.pdbx_seq_one_letter_code
_entity_poly.pdbx_strand_id
1 'polypeptide(L)'
;MMACGKEVAKEIEWRIKVEEDDTLKRRVVGCMWAATAGVALKLWKFVKKAWELGVNDPRKFIHCLKVGVALSLVSLFYYWKPLYDGVGGNAMWAVMTVVVVFEYTAGATISKTVNRMCGTSLAAFLGIGVHWVASRAGEQFEPIIIGISLFLLASAATFSRFIPTIKARFDYGAMIFILTFCLVSISGYRVDELLNMAQYRMFTILIGSILCIIVSVIIRPIWAGFELFVIVTGNLDKLANSLQCCVAQYFDGSEASDEESDKVSEKELLGYKCVLSSKATEEAMANLARWEPGHGRFNFRHPWRQYVKIGASMRSCASCLDALIGCINSDNKASDEMKKNMRSICMKVGAKSASVIRELATTMRNMRKSSKLDILVTEMNSAAQELRSLLSSYPNLVNAKRSAQTETALSDIPQAAKVEIPLMQIIQVVTVASLLIEIVARVEGIVETVEELSDLANFQPEMCVKSKQHSPDSKISPDQQIDEETDRTLQMV
;
A
#
# COMPACT_ATOMS: atom_id res chain seq x y z
N MET A 1 -56.37 -50.40 -90.81
CA MET A 1 -57.77 -49.96 -90.71
C MET A 1 -57.95 -49.37 -89.32
N MET A 2 -58.58 -48.20 -89.24
CA MET A 2 -59.00 -47.45 -88.04
C MET A 2 -57.95 -46.68 -87.21
N ALA A 3 -58.24 -45.37 -87.17
CA ALA A 3 -57.57 -44.28 -86.50
C ALA A 3 -57.92 -44.18 -85.01
N CYS A 4 -57.02 -43.58 -84.23
CA CYS A 4 -57.26 -42.52 -83.24
C CYS A 4 -55.86 -42.17 -82.68
N GLY A 5 -55.34 -40.95 -82.68
CA GLY A 5 -55.87 -39.76 -82.02
C GLY A 5 -54.71 -39.18 -81.20
N LYS A 6 -54.42 -37.89 -81.39
CA LYS A 6 -53.36 -37.12 -80.74
C LYS A 6 -53.38 -37.23 -79.21
N GLU A 7 -52.20 -37.27 -78.60
CA GLU A 7 -51.85 -36.33 -77.52
C GLU A 7 -50.32 -36.23 -77.36
N VAL A 8 -49.80 -35.02 -77.50
CA VAL A 8 -48.39 -34.68 -77.25
C VAL A 8 -48.27 -34.36 -75.76
N ALA A 9 -47.82 -35.33 -74.97
CA ALA A 9 -47.45 -35.10 -73.58
C ALA A 9 -46.02 -34.54 -73.53
N LYS A 10 -45.89 -33.25 -73.19
CA LYS A 10 -44.62 -32.64 -72.80
C LYS A 10 -44.15 -33.30 -71.50
N GLU A 11 -43.09 -34.09 -71.58
CA GLU A 11 -42.37 -34.61 -70.43
C GLU A 11 -41.62 -33.45 -69.75
N ILE A 12 -42.22 -32.88 -68.70
CA ILE A 12 -41.56 -31.91 -67.83
C ILE A 12 -40.88 -32.72 -66.72
N GLU A 13 -39.60 -33.02 -66.93
CA GLU A 13 -38.73 -33.63 -65.94
C GLU A 13 -38.47 -32.62 -64.81
N TRP A 14 -39.26 -32.68 -63.73
CA TRP A 14 -38.99 -31.92 -62.50
C TRP A 14 -37.80 -32.56 -61.77
N ARG A 15 -36.59 -32.14 -62.15
CA ARG A 15 -35.37 -32.48 -61.43
C ARG A 15 -35.32 -31.66 -60.14
N ILE A 16 -35.89 -32.19 -59.04
CA ILE A 16 -35.70 -31.64 -57.70
C ILE A 16 -34.21 -31.79 -57.36
N LYS A 17 -33.45 -30.72 -57.51
CA LYS A 17 -32.09 -30.61 -56.96
C LYS A 17 -32.21 -30.58 -55.44
N VAL A 18 -31.89 -31.69 -54.79
CA VAL A 18 -31.59 -31.71 -53.36
C VAL A 18 -30.24 -31.01 -53.19
N GLU A 19 -30.29 -29.70 -52.96
CA GLU A 19 -29.12 -28.83 -52.71
C GLU A 19 -29.24 -28.19 -51.32
N GLU A 20 -29.63 -28.94 -50.29
CA GLU A 20 -29.74 -28.44 -48.92
C GLU A 20 -29.28 -29.47 -47.87
N ASP A 21 -27.97 -29.60 -47.66
CA ASP A 21 -27.40 -30.07 -46.37
C ASP A 21 -25.94 -29.59 -46.21
N ASP A 22 -25.15 -29.63 -47.29
CA ASP A 22 -23.71 -29.32 -47.24
C ASP A 22 -23.40 -27.82 -47.05
N THR A 23 -24.23 -26.93 -47.57
CA THR A 23 -24.06 -25.48 -47.42
C THR A 23 -24.37 -25.03 -46.00
N LEU A 24 -25.41 -25.59 -45.37
CA LEU A 24 -25.77 -25.34 -43.97
C LEU A 24 -24.70 -25.91 -43.03
N LYS A 25 -24.26 -27.16 -43.23
CA LYS A 25 -23.15 -27.76 -42.47
C LYS A 25 -21.86 -26.95 -42.60
N ARG A 26 -21.48 -26.53 -43.80
CA ARG A 26 -20.27 -25.73 -44.02
C ARG A 26 -20.38 -24.34 -43.37
N ARG A 27 -21.56 -23.72 -43.34
CA ARG A 27 -21.82 -22.45 -42.62
C ARG A 27 -21.73 -22.62 -41.10
N VAL A 28 -22.34 -23.67 -40.55
CA VAL A 28 -22.31 -23.98 -39.11
C VAL A 28 -20.89 -24.31 -38.65
N VAL A 29 -20.16 -25.13 -39.41
CA VAL A 29 -18.75 -25.45 -39.15
C VAL A 29 -17.87 -24.21 -39.24
N GLY A 30 -18.10 -23.33 -40.22
CA GLY A 30 -17.40 -22.04 -40.35
C GLY A 30 -17.66 -21.10 -39.18
N CYS A 31 -18.92 -20.99 -38.72
CA CYS A 31 -19.28 -20.21 -37.54
C CYS A 31 -18.68 -20.77 -36.24
N MET A 32 -18.65 -22.10 -36.08
CA MET A 32 -17.96 -22.77 -34.96
C MET A 32 -16.44 -22.55 -35.00
N TRP A 33 -15.82 -22.59 -36.18
CA TRP A 33 -14.40 -22.29 -36.36
C TRP A 33 -14.06 -20.84 -36.03
N ALA A 34 -14.89 -19.89 -36.46
CA ALA A 34 -14.74 -18.48 -36.10
C ALA A 34 -14.91 -18.24 -34.59
N ALA A 35 -15.87 -18.92 -33.95
CA ALA A 35 -16.08 -18.84 -32.51
C ALA A 35 -14.91 -19.43 -31.71
N THR A 36 -14.42 -20.62 -32.10
CA THR A 36 -13.27 -21.28 -31.46
C THR A 36 -11.97 -20.51 -31.68
N ALA A 37 -11.72 -19.97 -32.88
CA ALA A 37 -10.60 -19.09 -33.16
C ALA A 37 -10.68 -17.78 -32.36
N GLY A 38 -11.89 -17.21 -32.21
CA GLY A 38 -12.13 -16.03 -31.38
C GLY A 38 -11.86 -16.28 -29.89
N VAL A 39 -12.24 -17.45 -29.38
CA VAL A 39 -11.91 -17.89 -28.01
C VAL A 39 -10.41 -18.11 -27.85
N ALA A 40 -9.76 -18.79 -28.81
CA ALA A 40 -8.32 -19.02 -28.81
C ALA A 40 -7.51 -17.71 -28.83
N LEU A 41 -7.93 -16.73 -29.64
CA LEU A 41 -7.26 -15.42 -29.71
C LEU A 41 -7.44 -14.62 -28.40
N LYS A 42 -8.61 -14.72 -27.76
CA LYS A 42 -8.86 -14.14 -26.43
C LYS A 42 -7.99 -14.82 -25.37
N LEU A 43 -7.87 -16.15 -25.39
CA LEU A 43 -7.00 -16.92 -24.52
C LEU A 43 -5.52 -16.55 -24.73
N TRP A 44 -5.08 -16.43 -25.98
CA TRP A 44 -3.72 -16.00 -26.30
C TRP A 44 -3.42 -14.59 -25.78
N LYS A 45 -4.32 -13.63 -26.00
CA LYS A 45 -4.18 -12.28 -25.43
C LYS A 45 -4.16 -12.29 -23.90
N PHE A 46 -4.97 -13.15 -23.27
CA PHE A 46 -4.97 -13.32 -21.82
C PHE A 46 -3.65 -13.91 -21.32
N VAL A 47 -3.15 -14.98 -21.95
CA VAL A 47 -1.86 -15.61 -21.61
C VAL A 47 -0.72 -14.62 -21.81
N LYS A 48 -0.71 -13.83 -22.89
CA LYS A 48 0.29 -12.78 -23.12
C LYS A 48 0.27 -11.73 -21.99
N LYS A 49 -0.91 -11.24 -21.61
CA LYS A 49 -1.05 -10.29 -20.49
C LYS A 49 -0.62 -10.91 -19.15
N ALA A 50 -0.97 -12.17 -18.91
CA ALA A 50 -0.57 -12.88 -17.70
C ALA A 50 0.95 -13.09 -17.65
N TRP A 51 1.57 -13.39 -18.80
CA TRP A 51 3.01 -13.49 -18.96
C TRP A 51 3.70 -12.15 -18.69
N GLU A 52 3.21 -11.07 -19.30
CA GLU A 52 3.70 -9.71 -19.04
C GLU A 52 3.58 -9.35 -17.55
N LEU A 53 2.45 -9.70 -16.91
CA LEU A 53 2.26 -9.47 -15.48
C LEU A 53 3.26 -10.25 -14.60
N GLY A 54 3.53 -11.51 -14.95
CA GLY A 54 4.47 -12.36 -14.22
C GLY A 54 5.93 -11.95 -14.38
N VAL A 55 6.32 -11.50 -15.58
CA VAL A 55 7.68 -11.02 -15.87
C VAL A 55 7.92 -9.65 -15.24
N ASN A 56 6.94 -8.75 -15.28
CA ASN A 56 7.07 -7.40 -14.72
C ASN A 56 7.13 -7.40 -13.18
N ASP A 57 6.46 -8.36 -12.52
CA ASP A 57 6.51 -8.51 -11.06
C ASP A 57 6.69 -9.99 -10.66
N PRO A 58 7.95 -10.46 -10.58
CA PRO A 58 8.24 -11.86 -10.29
C PRO A 58 7.69 -12.29 -8.92
N ARG A 59 7.47 -11.36 -7.98
CA ARG A 59 6.89 -11.64 -6.66
C ARG A 59 5.46 -12.18 -6.76
N LYS A 60 4.66 -11.67 -7.70
CA LYS A 60 3.30 -12.17 -7.95
C LYS A 60 3.31 -13.59 -8.50
N PHE A 61 4.21 -13.88 -9.42
CA PHE A 61 4.38 -15.24 -9.95
C PHE A 61 4.78 -16.22 -8.84
N ILE A 62 5.75 -15.83 -7.99
CA ILE A 62 6.17 -16.62 -6.84
C ILE A 62 5.00 -16.86 -5.89
N HIS A 63 4.19 -15.83 -5.60
CA HIS A 63 3.00 -15.98 -4.77
C HIS A 63 2.03 -17.02 -5.32
N CYS A 64 1.72 -16.99 -6.63
CA CYS A 64 0.87 -18.02 -7.24
C CYS A 64 1.44 -19.43 -7.06
N LEU A 65 2.77 -19.59 -7.21
CA LEU A 65 3.44 -20.87 -6.97
C LEU A 65 3.31 -21.30 -5.50
N LYS A 66 3.43 -20.38 -4.53
CA LYS A 66 3.23 -20.69 -3.11
C LYS A 66 1.84 -21.22 -2.82
N VAL A 67 0.81 -20.58 -3.38
CA VAL A 67 -0.58 -21.04 -3.23
C VAL A 67 -0.73 -22.45 -3.80
N GLY A 68 -0.17 -22.70 -4.99
CA GLY A 68 -0.12 -24.03 -5.59
C GLY A 68 0.56 -25.07 -4.69
N VAL A 69 1.73 -24.74 -4.15
CA VAL A 69 2.46 -25.61 -3.20
C VAL A 69 1.64 -25.89 -1.95
N ALA A 70 1.01 -24.87 -1.35
CA ALA A 70 0.16 -25.04 -0.18
C ALA A 70 -1.04 -25.96 -0.46
N LEU A 71 -1.70 -25.80 -1.61
CA LEU A 71 -2.80 -26.66 -2.05
C LEU A 71 -2.34 -28.09 -2.32
N SER A 72 -1.19 -28.27 -2.98
CA SER A 72 -0.61 -29.59 -3.24
C SER A 72 -0.21 -30.30 -1.95
N LEU A 73 0.40 -29.58 -1.00
CA LEU A 73 0.75 -30.13 0.31
C LEU A 73 -0.50 -30.58 1.07
N VAL A 74 -1.49 -29.69 1.23
CA VAL A 74 -2.76 -30.02 1.91
C VAL A 74 -3.49 -31.18 1.22
N SER A 75 -3.43 -31.28 -0.10
CA SER A 75 -4.00 -32.41 -0.84
C SER A 75 -3.19 -33.69 -0.68
N LEU A 76 -1.86 -33.61 -0.59
CA LEU A 76 -1.01 -34.77 -0.34
C LEU A 76 -1.25 -35.36 1.06
N PHE A 77 -1.48 -34.50 2.05
CA PHE A 77 -1.90 -34.89 3.41
C PHE A 77 -3.16 -35.76 3.41
N TYR A 78 -4.05 -35.59 2.42
CA TYR A 78 -5.26 -36.40 2.29
C TYR A 78 -4.98 -37.82 1.75
N TYR A 79 -3.97 -37.99 0.90
CA TYR A 79 -3.62 -39.31 0.35
C TYR A 79 -2.81 -40.17 1.34
N TRP A 80 -2.42 -39.63 2.50
CA TRP A 80 -1.75 -40.38 3.55
C TRP A 80 -2.77 -41.18 4.39
N LYS A 81 -2.80 -42.50 4.16
CA LYS A 81 -3.76 -43.47 4.70
C LYS A 81 -4.10 -43.34 6.21
N PRO A 82 -3.13 -43.22 7.15
CA PRO A 82 -3.47 -43.07 8.57
C PRO A 82 -4.15 -41.74 8.94
N LEU A 83 -4.05 -40.71 8.09
CA LEU A 83 -4.73 -39.43 8.29
C LEU A 83 -6.08 -39.38 7.55
N TYR A 84 -6.22 -40.11 6.45
CA TYR A 84 -7.48 -40.26 5.73
C TYR A 84 -8.54 -40.98 6.57
N ASP A 85 -8.17 -42.08 7.22
CA ASP A 85 -9.09 -42.87 8.06
C ASP A 85 -9.63 -42.07 9.26
N GLY A 86 -8.91 -41.03 9.71
CA GLY A 86 -9.35 -40.13 10.76
C GLY A 86 -10.10 -38.88 10.29
N VAL A 87 -10.02 -38.47 9.01
CA VAL A 87 -10.40 -37.11 8.58
C VAL A 87 -11.17 -37.07 7.24
N GLY A 88 -11.30 -38.19 6.54
CA GLY A 88 -11.63 -38.28 5.11
C GLY A 88 -12.86 -37.50 4.62
N GLY A 89 -13.92 -37.35 5.42
CA GLY A 89 -15.11 -36.57 5.05
C GLY A 89 -14.94 -35.04 5.13
N ASN A 90 -13.97 -34.55 5.90
CA ASN A 90 -13.81 -33.12 6.22
C ASN A 90 -12.62 -32.45 5.53
N ALA A 91 -11.90 -33.17 4.67
CA ALA A 91 -10.73 -32.67 3.96
C ALA A 91 -10.99 -31.41 3.11
N MET A 92 -12.23 -31.25 2.62
CA MET A 92 -12.68 -30.04 1.93
C MET A 92 -12.41 -28.77 2.75
N TRP A 93 -12.54 -28.82 4.09
CA TRP A 93 -12.31 -27.68 4.96
C TRP A 93 -10.85 -27.24 5.01
N ALA A 94 -9.89 -28.16 4.88
CA ALA A 94 -8.48 -27.83 4.81
C ALA A 94 -8.15 -27.09 3.50
N VAL A 95 -8.61 -27.63 2.36
CA VAL A 95 -8.42 -27.01 1.03
C VAL A 95 -9.10 -25.63 0.98
N MET A 96 -10.36 -25.54 1.42
CA MET A 96 -11.09 -24.27 1.50
C MET A 96 -10.38 -23.26 2.41
N THR A 97 -9.73 -23.72 3.49
CA THR A 97 -8.95 -22.83 4.35
C THR A 97 -7.80 -22.24 3.56
N VAL A 98 -7.01 -23.03 2.84
CA VAL A 98 -5.92 -22.50 1.99
C VAL A 98 -6.43 -21.45 1.02
N VAL A 99 -7.50 -21.75 0.28
CA VAL A 99 -8.04 -20.83 -0.73
C VAL A 99 -8.50 -19.50 -0.13
N VAL A 100 -9.05 -19.50 1.08
CA VAL A 100 -9.65 -18.29 1.68
C VAL A 100 -8.66 -17.49 2.52
N VAL A 101 -7.68 -18.15 3.14
CA VAL A 101 -6.74 -17.51 4.09
C VAL A 101 -5.40 -17.14 3.46
N PHE A 102 -4.97 -17.82 2.40
CA PHE A 102 -3.68 -17.57 1.78
C PHE A 102 -3.72 -16.24 1.01
N GLU A 103 -2.87 -15.30 1.41
CA GLU A 103 -2.86 -13.93 0.93
C GLU A 103 -1.48 -13.54 0.38
N TYR A 104 -1.42 -12.42 -0.34
CA TYR A 104 -0.20 -11.98 -1.01
C TYR A 104 0.98 -11.81 -0.04
N THR A 105 0.74 -11.24 1.15
CA THR A 105 1.75 -11.04 2.19
C THR A 105 1.65 -12.09 3.30
N ALA A 106 2.77 -12.36 3.95
CA ALA A 106 2.82 -13.26 5.10
C ALA A 106 1.96 -12.73 6.26
N GLY A 107 2.04 -11.43 6.58
CA GLY A 107 1.20 -10.81 7.60
C GLY A 107 -0.31 -10.92 7.35
N ALA A 108 -0.75 -10.82 6.09
CA ALA A 108 -2.16 -11.05 5.73
C ALA A 108 -2.58 -12.51 5.91
N THR A 109 -1.73 -13.45 5.51
CA THR A 109 -1.98 -14.88 5.69
C THR A 109 -2.06 -15.25 7.18
N ILE A 110 -1.12 -14.75 8.00
CA ILE A 110 -1.12 -14.96 9.45
C ILE A 110 -2.37 -14.33 10.09
N SER A 111 -2.68 -13.08 9.75
CA SER A 111 -3.89 -12.40 10.25
C SER A 111 -5.16 -13.18 9.91
N LYS A 112 -5.34 -13.62 8.66
CA LYS A 112 -6.52 -14.39 8.24
C LYS A 112 -6.58 -15.78 8.88
N THR A 113 -5.47 -16.47 9.02
CA THR A 113 -5.43 -17.80 9.68
C THR A 113 -5.77 -17.70 11.16
N VAL A 114 -5.22 -16.71 11.89
CA VAL A 114 -5.60 -16.45 13.29
C VAL A 114 -7.08 -16.09 13.38
N ASN A 115 -7.57 -15.19 12.53
CA ASN A 115 -8.98 -14.84 12.46
C ASN A 115 -9.90 -16.03 12.16
N ARG A 116 -9.48 -16.91 11.25
CA ARG A 116 -10.18 -18.16 10.93
C ARG A 116 -10.30 -19.03 12.18
N MET A 117 -9.18 -19.29 12.85
CA MET A 117 -9.12 -20.14 14.03
C MET A 117 -9.95 -19.56 15.18
N CYS A 118 -9.79 -18.28 15.50
CA CYS A 118 -10.55 -17.61 16.55
C CYS A 118 -12.05 -17.58 16.24
N GLY A 119 -12.43 -17.18 15.03
CA GLY A 119 -13.84 -17.09 14.62
C GLY A 119 -14.54 -18.45 14.63
N THR A 120 -13.90 -19.50 14.10
CA THR A 120 -14.46 -20.86 14.10
C THR A 120 -14.50 -21.45 15.52
N SER A 121 -13.46 -21.28 16.33
CA SER A 121 -13.43 -21.79 17.71
C SER A 121 -14.52 -21.14 18.57
N LEU A 122 -14.63 -19.79 18.51
CA LEU A 122 -15.63 -19.05 19.27
C LEU A 122 -17.05 -19.42 18.84
N ALA A 123 -17.28 -19.58 17.54
CA ALA A 123 -18.57 -19.99 17.00
C ALA A 123 -18.94 -21.43 17.40
N ALA A 124 -17.98 -22.36 17.35
CA ALA A 124 -18.21 -23.74 17.77
C ALA A 124 -18.52 -23.83 19.26
N PHE A 125 -17.74 -23.13 20.10
CA PHE A 125 -17.96 -23.09 21.54
C PHE A 125 -19.35 -22.51 21.90
N LEU A 126 -19.71 -21.36 21.32
CA LEU A 126 -21.02 -20.76 21.56
C LEU A 126 -22.16 -21.58 20.96
N GLY A 127 -21.97 -22.22 19.80
CA GLY A 127 -22.95 -23.11 19.18
C GLY A 127 -23.27 -24.31 20.07
N ILE A 128 -22.25 -24.97 20.62
CA ILE A 128 -22.42 -26.08 21.57
C ILE A 128 -23.10 -25.58 22.85
N GLY A 129 -22.71 -24.41 23.37
CA GLY A 129 -23.34 -23.81 24.55
C GLY A 129 -24.82 -23.52 24.36
N VAL A 130 -25.20 -22.93 23.22
CA VAL A 130 -26.60 -22.66 22.87
C VAL A 130 -27.40 -23.97 22.75
N HIS A 131 -26.86 -24.97 22.06
CA HIS A 131 -27.51 -26.28 21.94
C HIS A 131 -27.71 -26.94 23.30
N TRP A 132 -26.71 -26.88 24.18
CA TRP A 132 -26.81 -27.41 25.54
C TRP A 132 -27.89 -26.70 26.37
N VAL A 133 -27.99 -25.37 26.29
CA VAL A 133 -29.06 -24.61 26.96
C VAL A 133 -30.43 -24.97 26.37
N ALA A 134 -30.54 -25.06 25.05
CA ALA A 134 -31.78 -25.34 24.35
C ALA A 134 -32.32 -26.75 24.67
N SER A 135 -31.45 -27.76 24.68
CA SER A 135 -31.80 -29.15 25.04
C SER A 135 -32.31 -29.30 26.48
N ARG A 136 -31.88 -28.42 27.41
CA ARG A 136 -32.39 -28.40 28.79
C ARG A 136 -33.75 -27.70 28.95
N ALA A 137 -34.15 -26.87 27.99
CA ALA A 137 -35.40 -26.13 28.03
C ALA A 137 -36.61 -26.93 27.51
N GLY A 138 -36.39 -28.10 26.93
CA GLY A 138 -37.42 -28.99 26.38
C GLY A 138 -37.70 -28.75 24.89
N GLU A 139 -38.22 -29.79 24.22
CA GLU A 139 -38.35 -29.84 22.74
C GLU A 139 -39.18 -28.69 22.13
N GLN A 140 -40.16 -28.16 22.87
CA GLN A 140 -40.98 -27.03 22.41
C GLN A 140 -40.21 -25.71 22.37
N PHE A 141 -39.29 -25.50 23.31
CA PHE A 141 -38.55 -24.23 23.46
C PHE A 141 -37.19 -24.28 22.76
N GLU A 142 -36.67 -25.46 22.47
CA GLU A 142 -35.40 -25.67 21.78
C GLU A 142 -35.25 -24.87 20.47
N PRO A 143 -36.16 -24.98 19.48
CA PRO A 143 -36.03 -24.22 18.22
C PRO A 143 -36.16 -22.71 18.45
N ILE A 144 -36.93 -22.28 19.45
CA ILE A 144 -37.10 -20.86 19.80
C ILE A 144 -35.80 -20.30 20.36
N ILE A 145 -35.15 -21.01 21.29
CA ILE A 145 -33.88 -20.61 21.90
C ILE A 145 -32.76 -20.56 20.86
N ILE A 146 -32.67 -21.58 19.99
CA ILE A 146 -31.70 -21.60 18.89
C ILE A 146 -31.94 -20.41 17.94
N GLY A 147 -33.20 -20.14 17.57
CA GLY A 147 -33.57 -19.04 16.69
C GLY A 147 -33.23 -17.66 17.27
N ILE A 148 -33.58 -17.40 18.54
CA ILE A 148 -33.27 -16.14 19.22
C ILE A 148 -31.75 -15.97 19.37
N SER A 149 -31.03 -17.03 19.74
CA SER A 149 -29.56 -16.99 19.88
C SER A 149 -28.88 -16.73 18.53
N LEU A 150 -29.37 -17.36 17.45
CA LEU A 150 -28.92 -17.11 16.08
C LEU A 150 -29.09 -15.64 15.72
N PHE A 151 -30.28 -15.09 15.93
CA PHE A 151 -30.56 -13.69 15.66
C PHE A 151 -29.64 -12.75 16.46
N LEU A 152 -29.52 -12.92 17.77
CA LEU A 152 -28.75 -12.05 18.63
C LEU A 152 -27.25 -12.09 18.32
N LEU A 153 -26.65 -13.29 18.25
CA LEU A 153 -25.21 -13.42 18.04
C LEU A 153 -24.78 -13.07 16.61
N ALA A 154 -25.59 -13.41 15.59
CA ALA A 154 -25.31 -12.99 14.23
C ALA A 154 -25.46 -11.48 14.05
N SER A 155 -26.47 -10.86 14.67
CA SER A 155 -26.66 -9.40 14.65
C SER A 155 -25.53 -8.69 15.38
N ALA A 156 -25.14 -9.17 16.57
CA ALA A 156 -24.03 -8.61 17.35
C ALA A 156 -22.69 -8.72 16.59
N ALA A 157 -22.40 -9.89 16.01
CA ALA A 157 -21.20 -10.07 15.20
C ALA A 157 -21.21 -9.19 13.94
N THR A 158 -22.36 -9.04 13.27
CA THR A 158 -22.50 -8.13 12.12
C THR A 158 -22.30 -6.68 12.54
N PHE A 159 -22.88 -6.26 13.67
CA PHE A 159 -22.71 -4.92 14.21
C PHE A 159 -21.26 -4.61 14.57
N SER A 160 -20.54 -5.59 15.14
CA SER A 160 -19.12 -5.44 15.49
C SER A 160 -18.25 -5.04 14.30
N ARG A 161 -18.64 -5.40 13.07
CA ARG A 161 -17.92 -5.07 11.83
C ARG A 161 -18.00 -3.59 11.45
N PHE A 162 -18.92 -2.82 12.04
CA PHE A 162 -18.96 -1.37 11.87
C PHE A 162 -17.98 -0.64 12.79
N ILE A 163 -17.46 -1.30 13.84
CA ILE A 163 -16.47 -0.73 14.74
C ILE A 163 -15.12 -0.73 14.02
N PRO A 164 -14.48 0.44 13.75
CA PRO A 164 -13.29 0.51 12.90
C PRO A 164 -12.12 -0.36 13.38
N THR A 165 -11.92 -0.49 14.70
CA THR A 165 -10.86 -1.31 15.29
C THR A 165 -11.07 -2.80 15.08
N ILE A 166 -12.32 -3.26 15.12
CA ILE A 166 -12.70 -4.65 14.82
C ILE A 166 -12.64 -4.87 13.32
N LYS A 167 -13.20 -3.96 12.51
CA LYS A 167 -13.16 -4.05 11.05
C LYS A 167 -11.75 -4.18 10.50
N ALA A 168 -10.81 -3.37 11.00
CA ALA A 168 -9.43 -3.39 10.53
C ALA A 168 -8.68 -4.68 10.88
N ARG A 169 -9.11 -5.43 11.92
CA ARG A 169 -8.34 -6.57 12.47
C ARG A 169 -9.04 -7.92 12.36
N PHE A 170 -10.35 -7.94 12.53
CA PHE A 170 -11.16 -9.13 12.76
C PHE A 170 -12.38 -9.21 11.82
N ASP A 171 -12.49 -8.38 10.77
CA ASP A 171 -13.65 -8.44 9.85
C ASP A 171 -13.86 -9.82 9.25
N TYR A 172 -12.77 -10.44 8.78
CA TYR A 172 -12.79 -11.82 8.31
C TYR A 172 -13.19 -12.81 9.42
N GLY A 173 -12.68 -12.62 10.64
CA GLY A 173 -13.01 -13.45 11.80
C GLY A 173 -14.49 -13.37 12.17
N ALA A 174 -15.09 -12.17 12.15
CA ALA A 174 -16.52 -11.95 12.38
C ALA A 174 -17.38 -12.62 11.30
N MET A 175 -16.97 -12.55 10.03
CA MET A 175 -17.63 -13.28 8.94
C MET A 175 -17.58 -14.79 9.13
N ILE A 176 -16.42 -15.33 9.49
CA ILE A 176 -16.25 -16.76 9.76
C ILE A 176 -17.04 -17.18 11.00
N PHE A 177 -17.09 -16.34 12.03
CA PHE A 177 -17.89 -16.58 13.23
C PHE A 177 -19.37 -16.72 12.86
N ILE A 178 -19.95 -15.76 12.14
CA ILE A 178 -21.36 -15.81 11.70
C ILE A 178 -21.62 -17.08 10.89
N LEU A 179 -20.80 -17.34 9.87
CA LEU A 179 -20.96 -18.52 9.01
C LEU A 179 -20.89 -19.83 9.80
N THR A 180 -19.89 -19.95 10.69
CA THR A 180 -19.69 -21.17 11.47
C THR A 180 -20.80 -21.33 12.50
N PHE A 181 -21.21 -20.26 13.18
CA PHE A 181 -22.25 -20.30 14.19
C PHE A 181 -23.60 -20.67 13.56
N CYS A 182 -23.96 -20.07 12.42
CA CYS A 182 -25.17 -20.47 11.68
C CYS A 182 -25.11 -21.94 11.25
N LEU A 183 -23.98 -22.40 10.71
CA LEU A 183 -23.82 -23.80 10.31
C LEU A 183 -23.95 -24.78 11.49
N VAL A 184 -23.29 -24.49 12.62
CA VAL A 184 -23.33 -25.35 13.82
C VAL A 184 -24.73 -25.34 14.44
N SER A 185 -25.35 -24.18 14.58
CA SER A 185 -26.69 -24.04 15.17
C SER A 185 -27.80 -24.70 14.32
N ILE A 186 -27.72 -24.60 12.99
CA ILE A 186 -28.70 -25.23 12.08
C ILE A 186 -28.46 -26.73 11.93
N SER A 187 -27.18 -27.16 11.82
CA SER A 187 -26.85 -28.58 11.66
C SER A 187 -27.06 -29.35 12.96
N GLY A 188 -26.93 -28.70 14.11
CA GLY A 188 -27.11 -29.33 15.41
C GLY A 188 -28.51 -29.81 15.70
N TYR A 189 -29.50 -29.15 15.11
CA TYR A 189 -30.88 -29.61 15.15
C TYR A 189 -31.12 -30.94 14.41
N ARG A 190 -30.19 -31.40 13.54
CA ARG A 190 -30.41 -32.57 12.66
C ARG A 190 -29.43 -33.73 12.85
N VAL A 191 -28.35 -33.56 13.62
CA VAL A 191 -27.25 -34.54 13.68
C VAL A 191 -26.80 -34.74 15.12
N ASP A 192 -26.98 -35.95 15.65
CA ASP A 192 -26.66 -36.31 17.03
C ASP A 192 -25.15 -36.29 17.36
N GLU A 193 -24.27 -36.25 16.34
CA GLU A 193 -22.80 -36.22 16.50
C GLU A 193 -22.15 -34.85 16.22
N LEU A 194 -22.73 -33.78 16.76
CA LEU A 194 -22.21 -32.42 16.60
C LEU A 194 -20.75 -32.24 17.03
N LEU A 195 -20.36 -32.86 18.14
CA LEU A 195 -19.02 -32.70 18.71
C LEU A 195 -17.95 -33.33 17.83
N ASN A 196 -18.18 -34.56 17.33
CA ASN A 196 -17.27 -35.24 16.43
C ASN A 196 -17.09 -34.45 15.13
N MET A 197 -18.20 -34.01 14.52
CA MET A 197 -18.17 -33.20 13.30
C MET A 197 -17.41 -31.88 13.49
N ALA A 198 -17.66 -31.17 14.60
CA ALA A 198 -16.98 -29.92 14.91
C ALA A 198 -15.49 -30.12 15.18
N GLN A 199 -15.10 -31.17 15.90
CA GLN A 199 -13.70 -31.49 16.21
C GLN A 199 -12.89 -31.78 14.94
N TYR A 200 -13.39 -32.62 14.03
CA TYR A 200 -12.70 -32.90 12.77
C TYR A 200 -12.58 -31.67 11.87
N ARG A 201 -13.60 -30.80 11.86
CA ARG A 201 -13.55 -29.52 11.14
C ARG A 201 -12.52 -28.57 11.74
N MET A 202 -12.41 -28.50 13.06
CA MET A 202 -11.40 -27.69 13.73
C MET A 202 -9.98 -28.19 13.42
N PHE A 203 -9.76 -29.50 13.47
CA PHE A 203 -8.44 -30.10 13.20
C PHE A 203 -7.99 -29.90 11.75
N THR A 204 -8.90 -30.06 10.78
CA THR A 204 -8.60 -29.81 9.35
C THR A 204 -8.31 -28.34 9.05
N ILE A 205 -9.07 -27.41 9.64
CA ILE A 205 -8.80 -25.98 9.52
C ILE A 205 -7.46 -25.63 10.17
N LEU A 206 -7.12 -26.25 11.31
CA LEU A 206 -5.83 -26.04 11.98
C LEU A 206 -4.66 -26.50 11.09
N ILE A 207 -4.72 -27.72 10.52
CA ILE A 207 -3.69 -28.23 9.61
C ILE A 207 -3.53 -27.31 8.40
N GLY A 208 -4.64 -26.95 7.75
CA GLY A 208 -4.63 -26.02 6.61
C GLY A 208 -4.00 -24.68 6.98
N SER A 209 -4.34 -24.12 8.14
CA SER A 209 -3.80 -22.85 8.63
C SER A 209 -2.30 -22.91 8.90
N ILE A 210 -1.82 -23.96 9.56
CA ILE A 210 -0.40 -24.18 9.84
C ILE A 210 0.39 -24.26 8.52
N LEU A 211 -0.10 -25.05 7.55
CA LEU A 211 0.56 -25.18 6.25
C LEU A 211 0.60 -23.86 5.48
N CYS A 212 -0.47 -23.05 5.52
CA CYS A 212 -0.47 -21.72 4.93
C CYS A 212 0.61 -20.82 5.54
N ILE A 213 0.70 -20.79 6.88
CA ILE A 213 1.71 -19.98 7.59
C ILE A 213 3.12 -20.46 7.20
N ILE A 214 3.39 -21.76 7.27
CA ILE A 214 4.70 -22.35 6.92
C ILE A 214 5.09 -21.96 5.49
N VAL A 215 4.22 -22.20 4.51
CA VAL A 215 4.53 -21.91 3.10
C VAL A 215 4.71 -20.41 2.86
N SER A 216 3.90 -19.56 3.49
CA SER A 216 3.98 -18.10 3.31
C SER A 216 5.27 -17.49 3.88
N VAL A 217 5.78 -18.04 5.00
CA VAL A 217 6.98 -17.56 5.70
C VAL A 217 8.27 -18.16 5.14
N ILE A 218 8.28 -19.44 4.74
CA ILE A 218 9.51 -20.13 4.30
C ILE A 218 9.81 -19.85 2.83
N ILE A 219 8.83 -19.94 1.93
CA ILE A 219 9.08 -19.79 0.50
C ILE A 219 9.12 -18.30 0.17
N ARG A 220 10.33 -17.72 -0.01
CA ARG A 220 10.57 -16.31 -0.41
C ARG A 220 9.54 -15.32 0.17
N PRO A 221 9.52 -15.10 1.49
CA PRO A 221 8.46 -14.36 2.17
C PRO A 221 8.28 -12.95 1.61
N ILE A 222 7.02 -12.52 1.52
CA ILE A 222 6.64 -11.15 1.14
C ILE A 222 6.06 -10.51 2.39
N TRP A 223 6.82 -9.59 3.00
CA TRP A 223 6.48 -8.96 4.26
C TRP A 223 5.79 -7.63 4.04
N ALA A 224 4.59 -7.46 4.61
CA ALA A 224 3.85 -6.19 4.59
C ALA A 224 4.63 -5.07 5.29
N GLY A 225 5.37 -5.39 6.36
CA GLY A 225 6.21 -4.40 7.04
C GLY A 225 7.33 -3.86 6.15
N PHE A 226 7.96 -4.72 5.35
CA PHE A 226 8.98 -4.30 4.39
C PHE A 226 8.39 -3.45 3.26
N GLU A 227 7.23 -3.83 2.71
CA GLU A 227 6.55 -3.02 1.69
C GLU A 227 6.15 -1.64 2.22
N LEU A 228 5.66 -1.55 3.47
CA LEU A 228 5.36 -0.28 4.14
C LEU A 228 6.61 0.59 4.25
N PHE A 229 7.72 -0.01 4.68
CA PHE A 229 9.01 0.68 4.79
C PHE A 229 9.47 1.23 3.43
N VAL A 230 9.38 0.45 2.36
CA VAL A 230 9.73 0.90 1.00
C VAL A 230 8.84 2.04 0.53
N ILE A 231 7.53 1.97 0.79
CA ILE A 231 6.59 3.03 0.42
C ILE A 231 6.89 4.32 1.18
N VAL A 232 7.08 4.26 2.50
CA VAL A 232 7.31 5.45 3.32
C VAL A 232 8.65 6.12 2.98
N THR A 233 9.73 5.36 2.86
CA THR A 233 11.04 5.91 2.49
C THR A 233 11.05 6.47 1.06
N GLY A 234 10.42 5.77 0.11
CA GLY A 234 10.26 6.29 -1.25
C GLY A 234 9.35 7.52 -1.33
N ASN A 235 8.37 7.65 -0.44
CA ASN A 235 7.50 8.83 -0.36
C ASN A 235 8.25 10.05 0.19
N LEU A 236 9.20 9.88 1.11
CA LEU A 236 10.11 10.96 1.52
C LEU A 236 10.94 11.46 0.33
N ASP A 237 11.55 10.56 -0.45
CA ASP A 237 12.34 10.95 -1.63
C ASP A 237 11.48 11.68 -2.68
N LYS A 238 10.27 11.17 -2.96
CA LYS A 238 9.32 11.84 -3.86
C LYS A 238 8.94 13.22 -3.35
N LEU A 239 8.65 13.38 -2.07
CA LEU A 239 8.29 14.66 -1.47
C LEU A 239 9.46 15.67 -1.57
N ALA A 240 10.68 15.23 -1.27
CA ALA A 240 11.87 16.06 -1.38
C ALA A 240 12.13 16.52 -2.83
N ASN A 241 12.02 15.61 -3.80
CA ASN A 241 12.19 15.91 -5.21
C ASN A 241 11.10 16.87 -5.70
N SER A 242 9.84 16.61 -5.39
CA SER A 242 8.74 17.52 -5.76
C SER A 242 8.91 18.91 -5.17
N LEU A 243 9.36 19.04 -3.92
CA LEU A 243 9.64 20.33 -3.30
C LEU A 243 10.76 21.08 -4.02
N GLN A 244 11.88 20.41 -4.31
CA GLN A 244 13.00 21.04 -4.99
C GLN A 244 12.65 21.46 -6.42
N CYS A 245 11.98 20.60 -7.19
CA CYS A 245 11.52 20.91 -8.55
C CYS A 245 10.51 22.07 -8.57
N CYS A 246 9.60 22.11 -7.59
CA CYS A 246 8.59 23.17 -7.47
C CYS A 246 9.22 24.56 -7.33
N VAL A 247 10.19 24.69 -6.43
CA VAL A 247 10.85 25.99 -6.20
C VAL A 247 11.72 26.38 -7.40
N ALA A 248 12.42 25.42 -8.02
CA ALA A 248 13.20 25.66 -9.23
C ALA A 248 12.33 26.16 -10.40
N GLN A 249 11.22 25.48 -10.70
CA GLN A 249 10.33 25.87 -11.80
C GLN A 249 9.75 27.28 -11.64
N TYR A 250 9.42 27.70 -10.41
CA TYR A 250 8.87 29.03 -10.18
C TYR A 250 9.88 30.17 -10.42
N PHE A 251 11.16 29.95 -10.10
CA PHE A 251 12.18 31.01 -10.12
C PHE A 251 13.14 30.96 -11.31
N ASP A 252 13.32 29.81 -11.94
CA ASP A 252 14.25 29.61 -13.07
C ASP A 252 13.55 29.75 -14.43
N GLY A 253 12.21 29.77 -14.46
CA GLY A 253 11.40 30.14 -15.62
C GLY A 253 11.77 29.40 -16.91
N SER A 254 11.33 28.14 -17.05
CA SER A 254 11.45 27.28 -18.25
C SER A 254 12.48 27.75 -19.28
N GLU A 255 13.78 27.68 -18.96
CA GLU A 255 14.79 27.68 -20.01
C GLU A 255 14.57 26.43 -20.85
N ALA A 256 14.57 26.59 -22.17
CA ALA A 256 14.19 25.56 -23.14
C ALA A 256 14.98 24.27 -22.92
N SER A 257 14.38 23.33 -22.19
CA SER A 257 14.91 22.00 -21.91
C SER A 257 14.24 20.98 -22.83
N ASP A 258 14.98 19.92 -23.17
CA ASP A 258 14.53 18.88 -24.10
C ASP A 258 13.23 18.22 -23.61
N GLU A 259 12.33 17.83 -24.53
CA GLU A 259 11.00 17.26 -24.23
C GLU A 259 11.04 16.03 -23.29
N GLU A 260 12.14 15.28 -23.28
CA GLU A 260 12.31 14.11 -22.41
C GLU A 260 12.69 14.52 -20.98
N SER A 261 13.49 15.59 -20.83
CA SER A 261 13.84 16.16 -19.53
C SER A 261 12.67 16.88 -18.87
N ASP A 262 11.81 17.52 -19.67
CA ASP A 262 10.57 18.14 -19.20
C ASP A 262 9.60 17.09 -18.63
N LYS A 263 9.42 15.96 -19.34
CA LYS A 263 8.58 14.84 -18.87
C LYS A 263 9.09 14.22 -17.57
N VAL A 264 10.40 14.11 -17.39
CA VAL A 264 11.01 13.63 -16.14
C VAL A 264 10.78 14.64 -15.02
N SER A 265 11.02 15.92 -15.27
CA SER A 265 10.84 16.99 -14.28
C SER A 265 9.37 17.13 -13.85
N GLU A 266 8.41 16.97 -14.77
CA GLU A 266 6.99 16.99 -14.46
C GLU A 266 6.58 15.78 -13.60
N LYS A 267 7.12 14.60 -13.92
CA LYS A 267 6.89 13.39 -13.14
C LYS A 267 7.47 13.50 -11.72
N GLU A 268 8.65 14.10 -11.58
CA GLU A 268 9.29 14.36 -10.29
C GLU A 268 8.54 15.44 -9.49
N LEU A 269 8.09 16.51 -10.15
CA LEU A 269 7.24 17.55 -9.57
C LEU A 269 5.93 16.97 -9.03
N LEU A 270 5.31 16.04 -9.75
CA LEU A 270 4.04 15.42 -9.36
C LEU A 270 4.21 14.24 -8.37
N GLY A 271 5.44 13.91 -7.97
CA GLY A 271 5.75 12.84 -7.02
C GLY A 271 4.99 12.94 -5.68
N TYR A 272 4.75 14.15 -5.18
CA TYR A 272 3.97 14.37 -3.94
C TYR A 272 2.53 13.84 -4.01
N LYS A 273 1.93 13.71 -5.21
CA LYS A 273 0.57 13.12 -5.36
C LYS A 273 0.54 11.65 -4.94
N CYS A 274 1.65 10.93 -5.10
CA CYS A 274 1.78 9.57 -4.54
C CYS A 274 1.70 9.59 -3.01
N VAL A 275 2.25 10.63 -2.38
CA VAL A 275 2.21 10.80 -0.92
C VAL A 275 0.79 11.11 -0.47
N LEU A 276 0.08 11.99 -1.17
CA LEU A 276 -1.33 12.30 -0.85
C LEU A 276 -2.26 11.09 -0.95
N SER A 277 -2.00 10.18 -1.89
CA SER A 277 -2.83 9.00 -2.14
C SER A 277 -2.44 7.74 -1.33
N SER A 278 -1.34 7.77 -0.56
CA SER A 278 -0.79 6.56 0.08
C SER A 278 -1.50 6.12 1.37
N LYS A 279 -2.36 6.97 1.98
CA LYS A 279 -2.94 6.74 3.31
C LYS A 279 -3.54 5.35 3.50
N ALA A 280 -4.42 4.92 2.60
CA ALA A 280 -5.12 3.64 2.73
C ALA A 280 -4.15 2.45 2.64
N THR A 281 -3.16 2.54 1.75
CA THR A 281 -2.13 1.51 1.58
C THR A 281 -1.22 1.43 2.80
N GLU A 282 -0.77 2.57 3.33
CA GLU A 282 0.06 2.65 4.53
C GLU A 282 -0.64 2.05 5.75
N GLU A 283 -1.90 2.45 5.99
CA GLU A 283 -2.72 1.92 7.09
C GLU A 283 -2.97 0.42 6.96
N ALA A 284 -3.28 -0.07 5.76
CA ALA A 284 -3.48 -1.49 5.50
C ALA A 284 -2.20 -2.29 5.77
N MET A 285 -1.05 -1.87 5.23
CA MET A 285 0.21 -2.57 5.44
C MET A 285 0.67 -2.53 6.90
N ALA A 286 0.50 -1.41 7.60
CA ALA A 286 0.84 -1.31 9.02
C ALA A 286 0.00 -2.25 9.88
N ASN A 287 -1.29 -2.44 9.56
CA ASN A 287 -2.14 -3.39 10.25
C ASN A 287 -1.70 -4.85 10.01
N LEU A 288 -1.28 -5.17 8.79
CA LEU A 288 -0.80 -6.51 8.43
C LEU A 288 0.58 -6.81 9.03
N ALA A 289 1.50 -5.84 9.03
CA ALA A 289 2.86 -5.98 9.53
C ALA A 289 2.93 -6.33 11.03
N ARG A 290 1.90 -6.01 11.81
CA ARG A 290 1.82 -6.35 13.24
C ARG A 290 1.63 -7.84 13.52
N TRP A 291 1.17 -8.60 12.53
CA TRP A 291 1.01 -10.05 12.63
C TRP A 291 2.28 -10.81 12.24
N GLU A 292 3.30 -10.10 11.76
CA GLU A 292 4.52 -10.72 11.28
C GLU A 292 5.47 -11.05 12.44
N PRO A 293 6.17 -12.20 12.39
CA PRO A 293 7.32 -12.44 13.25
C PRO A 293 8.44 -11.43 12.95
N GLY A 294 9.46 -11.38 13.80
CA GLY A 294 10.66 -10.59 13.49
C GLY A 294 11.31 -11.08 12.18
N HIS A 295 11.70 -10.13 11.32
CA HIS A 295 12.29 -10.44 10.02
C HIS A 295 13.25 -9.35 9.56
N GLY A 296 14.31 -9.74 8.86
CA GLY A 296 15.30 -8.81 8.30
C GLY A 296 15.92 -7.91 9.39
N ARG A 297 15.70 -6.59 9.28
CA ARG A 297 16.16 -5.57 10.24
C ARG A 297 15.06 -5.15 11.22
N PHE A 298 13.90 -5.79 11.18
CA PHE A 298 12.74 -5.44 11.98
C PHE A 298 12.56 -6.49 13.08
N ASN A 299 12.63 -6.02 14.33
CA ASN A 299 12.43 -6.87 15.49
C ASN A 299 10.95 -7.25 15.64
N PHE A 300 10.68 -8.29 16.43
CA PHE A 300 9.31 -8.61 16.80
C PHE A 300 8.65 -7.42 17.50
N ARG A 301 7.40 -7.10 17.12
CA ARG A 301 6.66 -5.91 17.58
C ARG A 301 7.32 -4.57 17.21
N HIS A 302 7.99 -4.49 16.07
CA HIS A 302 8.46 -3.23 15.48
C HIS A 302 7.35 -2.15 15.47
N PRO A 303 7.66 -0.85 15.74
CA PRO A 303 6.68 0.23 15.86
C PRO A 303 6.06 0.66 14.50
N TRP A 304 5.37 -0.24 13.81
CA TRP A 304 4.72 0.02 12.51
C TRP A 304 3.71 1.16 12.52
N ARG A 305 3.10 1.46 13.67
CA ARG A 305 2.18 2.60 13.81
C ARG A 305 2.88 3.94 13.55
N GLN A 306 4.19 4.01 13.83
CA GLN A 306 4.96 5.22 13.65
C GLN A 306 5.18 5.56 12.17
N TYR A 307 5.27 4.55 11.30
CA TYR A 307 5.32 4.75 9.84
C TYR A 307 4.06 5.43 9.31
N VAL A 308 2.89 5.12 9.87
CA VAL A 308 1.63 5.81 9.53
C VAL A 308 1.61 7.24 10.05
N LYS A 309 2.22 7.51 11.21
CA LYS A 309 2.39 8.87 11.76
C LYS A 309 3.31 9.71 10.85
N ILE A 310 4.45 9.16 10.43
CA ILE A 310 5.35 9.76 9.44
C ILE A 310 4.61 10.02 8.13
N GLY A 311 3.84 9.05 7.64
CA GLY A 311 2.96 9.20 6.47
C GLY A 311 1.95 10.35 6.62
N ALA A 312 1.38 10.55 7.81
CA ALA A 312 0.49 11.67 8.09
C ALA A 312 1.22 13.03 8.06
N SER A 313 2.40 13.13 8.67
CA SER A 313 3.23 14.35 8.60
C SER A 313 3.66 14.65 7.17
N MET A 314 4.09 13.65 6.40
CA MET A 314 4.42 13.80 4.98
C MET A 314 3.23 14.28 4.16
N ARG A 315 2.03 13.73 4.38
CA ARG A 315 0.81 14.19 3.70
C ARG A 315 0.46 15.63 4.06
N SER A 316 0.64 16.04 5.31
CA SER A 316 0.47 17.44 5.72
C SER A 316 1.42 18.37 4.97
N CYS A 317 2.68 17.97 4.80
CA CYS A 317 3.66 18.71 4.00
C CYS A 317 3.28 18.72 2.50
N ALA A 318 2.86 17.57 1.96
CA ALA A 318 2.44 17.43 0.57
C ALA A 318 1.21 18.27 0.24
N SER A 319 0.26 18.44 1.17
CA SER A 319 -0.89 19.34 0.99
C SER A 319 -0.47 20.81 0.93
N CYS A 320 0.54 21.21 1.70
CA CYS A 320 1.09 22.56 1.62
C CYS A 320 1.85 22.78 0.30
N LEU A 321 2.59 21.76 -0.16
CA LEU A 321 3.24 21.76 -1.48
C LEU A 321 2.23 21.83 -2.64
N ASP A 322 1.09 21.13 -2.53
CA ASP A 322 0.00 21.20 -3.52
C ASP A 322 -0.57 22.63 -3.63
N ALA A 323 -0.80 23.29 -2.49
CA ALA A 323 -1.19 24.70 -2.46
C ALA A 323 -0.14 25.61 -3.08
N LEU A 324 1.15 25.36 -2.81
CA LEU A 324 2.27 26.11 -3.40
C LEU A 324 2.30 25.95 -4.92
N ILE A 325 2.17 24.74 -5.44
CA ILE A 325 2.10 24.46 -6.88
C ILE A 325 0.86 25.12 -7.51
N GLY A 326 -0.28 25.12 -6.81
CA GLY A 326 -1.48 25.85 -7.23
C GLY A 326 -1.23 27.35 -7.38
N CYS A 327 -0.53 27.98 -6.43
CA CYS A 327 -0.14 29.39 -6.51
C CYS A 327 0.88 29.70 -7.62
N ILE A 328 1.72 28.74 -7.97
CA ILE A 328 2.71 28.86 -9.05
C ILE A 328 2.01 28.78 -10.42
N ASN A 329 1.06 27.85 -10.57
CA ASN A 329 0.36 27.58 -11.82
C ASN A 329 -0.77 28.59 -12.11
N SER A 330 -1.26 29.33 -11.12
CA SER A 330 -2.19 30.44 -11.37
C SER A 330 -1.47 31.58 -12.11
N ASP A 331 -2.02 32.02 -13.26
CA ASP A 331 -1.46 33.01 -14.19
C ASP A 331 -0.46 33.97 -13.52
N ASN A 332 0.81 33.77 -13.89
CA ASN A 332 2.00 34.30 -13.23
C ASN A 332 2.09 35.81 -13.46
N LYS A 333 1.31 36.59 -12.71
CA LYS A 333 1.32 38.05 -12.82
C LYS A 333 2.52 38.67 -12.12
N ALA A 334 3.27 37.97 -11.27
CA ALA A 334 4.32 38.56 -10.43
C ALA A 334 5.44 39.30 -11.20
N SER A 335 5.81 40.52 -10.75
CA SER A 335 6.91 41.33 -11.30
C SER A 335 8.26 40.59 -11.21
N ASP A 336 9.00 40.56 -12.33
CA ASP A 336 10.32 39.92 -12.43
C ASP A 336 11.33 40.44 -11.39
N GLU A 337 11.23 41.72 -11.03
CA GLU A 337 12.09 42.36 -10.02
C GLU A 337 11.88 41.76 -8.62
N MET A 338 10.63 41.46 -8.26
CA MET A 338 10.30 40.90 -6.94
C MET A 338 10.65 39.40 -6.87
N LYS A 339 10.43 38.67 -7.97
CA LYS A 339 10.91 37.28 -8.07
C LYS A 339 12.43 37.20 -7.90
N LYS A 340 13.18 38.10 -8.54
CA LYS A 340 14.65 38.13 -8.46
C LYS A 340 15.16 38.35 -7.03
N ASN A 341 14.54 39.25 -6.28
CA ASN A 341 14.93 39.54 -4.88
C ASN A 341 14.64 38.36 -3.93
N MET A 342 13.54 37.63 -4.14
CA MET A 342 13.16 36.50 -3.28
C MET A 342 13.75 35.16 -3.74
N ARG A 343 14.19 35.06 -5.00
CA ARG A 343 14.69 33.83 -5.63
C ARG A 343 15.76 33.14 -4.80
N SER A 344 16.83 33.85 -4.47
CA SER A 344 17.98 33.25 -3.78
C SER A 344 17.58 32.63 -2.44
N ILE A 345 16.80 33.35 -1.62
CA ILE A 345 16.38 32.88 -0.30
C ILE A 345 15.34 31.76 -0.40
N CYS A 346 14.33 31.90 -1.28
CA CYS A 346 13.33 30.86 -1.46
C CYS A 346 13.93 29.55 -2.01
N MET A 347 14.85 29.63 -2.99
CA MET A 347 15.60 28.48 -3.50
C MET A 347 16.42 27.82 -2.39
N LYS A 348 17.10 28.63 -1.55
CA LYS A 348 17.85 28.14 -0.40
C LYS A 348 16.95 27.41 0.59
N VAL A 349 15.78 27.96 0.94
CA VAL A 349 14.80 27.32 1.83
C VAL A 349 14.32 25.99 1.23
N GLY A 350 13.86 25.98 -0.02
CA GLY A 350 13.40 24.76 -0.70
C GLY A 350 14.47 23.67 -0.75
N ALA A 351 15.71 24.03 -1.09
CA ALA A 351 16.84 23.11 -1.15
C ALA A 351 17.22 22.53 0.23
N LYS A 352 17.26 23.36 1.28
CA LYS A 352 17.56 22.90 2.64
C LYS A 352 16.45 22.00 3.19
N SER A 353 15.18 22.36 2.99
CA SER A 353 14.03 21.52 3.36
C SER A 353 14.07 20.16 2.64
N ALA A 354 14.33 20.16 1.32
CA ALA A 354 14.47 18.91 0.56
C ALA A 354 15.67 18.07 1.04
N SER A 355 16.78 18.71 1.42
CA SER A 355 17.94 18.01 1.99
C SER A 355 17.63 17.35 3.32
N VAL A 356 16.89 18.02 4.21
CA VAL A 356 16.43 17.42 5.48
C VAL A 356 15.57 16.19 5.20
N ILE A 357 14.57 16.29 4.31
CA ILE A 357 13.70 15.15 3.96
C ILE A 357 14.50 13.97 3.40
N ARG A 358 15.50 14.22 2.53
CA ARG A 358 16.39 13.16 2.00
C ARG A 358 17.26 12.51 3.07
N GLU A 359 17.76 13.31 4.00
CA GLU A 359 18.54 12.80 5.13
C GLU A 359 17.67 11.93 6.04
N LEU A 360 16.40 12.30 6.28
CA LEU A 360 15.42 11.47 6.98
C LEU A 360 15.16 10.15 6.24
N ALA A 361 15.00 10.20 4.90
CA ALA A 361 14.85 8.99 4.09
C ALA A 361 16.07 8.06 4.22
N THR A 362 17.27 8.63 4.25
CA THR A 362 18.54 7.91 4.42
C THR A 362 18.67 7.32 5.83
N THR A 363 18.33 8.09 6.86
CA THR A 363 18.27 7.68 8.27
C THR A 363 17.36 6.46 8.43
N MET A 364 16.15 6.53 7.89
CA MET A 364 15.21 5.40 7.88
C MET A 364 15.76 4.22 7.10
N ARG A 365 16.32 4.43 5.91
CA ARG A 365 16.84 3.36 5.05
C ARG A 365 17.98 2.59 5.71
N ASN A 366 18.84 3.31 6.42
CA ASN A 366 19.97 2.75 7.16
C ASN A 366 19.58 2.21 8.53
N MET A 367 18.42 2.59 9.07
CA MET A 367 17.96 2.29 10.43
C MET A 367 19.01 2.73 11.47
N ARG A 368 19.59 3.92 11.25
CA ARG A 368 20.67 4.51 12.05
C ARG A 368 20.38 5.99 12.28
N LYS A 369 20.77 6.52 13.43
CA LYS A 369 20.69 7.96 13.70
C LYS A 369 21.71 8.69 12.82
N SER A 370 21.26 9.73 12.12
CA SER A 370 22.13 10.56 11.28
C SER A 370 22.91 11.54 12.14
N SER A 371 24.21 11.66 11.85
CA SER A 371 25.08 12.67 12.47
C SER A 371 24.93 14.07 11.87
N LYS A 372 24.24 14.19 10.73
CA LYS A 372 24.11 15.44 9.96
C LYS A 372 22.74 16.09 10.09
N LEU A 373 21.74 15.35 10.58
CA LEU A 373 20.36 15.81 10.61
C LEU A 373 20.19 17.12 11.40
N ASP A 374 20.76 17.20 12.60
CA ASP A 374 20.68 18.41 13.44
C ASP A 374 21.27 19.64 12.73
N ILE A 375 22.42 19.46 12.06
CA ILE A 375 23.06 20.52 11.28
C ILE A 375 22.14 20.97 10.14
N LEU A 376 21.57 20.04 9.37
CA LEU A 376 20.67 20.37 8.27
C LEU A 376 19.37 21.05 8.75
N VAL A 377 18.83 20.62 9.89
CA VAL A 377 17.64 21.25 10.51
C VAL A 377 17.95 22.68 10.93
N THR A 378 19.10 22.92 11.57
CA THR A 378 19.52 24.29 11.95
C THR A 378 19.72 25.20 10.73
N GLU A 379 20.33 24.69 9.66
CA GLU A 379 20.51 25.43 8.40
C GLU A 379 19.18 25.73 7.68
N MET A 380 18.23 24.79 7.72
CA MET A 380 16.88 24.98 7.20
C MET A 380 16.16 26.09 7.97
N ASN A 381 16.22 26.06 9.30
CA ASN A 381 15.58 27.05 10.16
C ASN A 381 16.22 28.43 10.04
N SER A 382 17.54 28.51 9.88
CA SER A 382 18.21 29.79 9.62
C SER A 382 17.78 30.38 8.28
N ALA A 383 17.68 29.57 7.22
CA ALA A 383 17.18 30.03 5.92
C ALA A 383 15.71 30.49 5.98
N ALA A 384 14.86 29.79 6.74
CA ALA A 384 13.47 30.19 6.96
C ALA A 384 13.37 31.53 7.70
N GLN A 385 14.27 31.78 8.67
CA GLN A 385 14.33 33.03 9.41
C GLN A 385 14.82 34.19 8.54
N GLU A 386 15.82 33.95 7.66
CA GLU A 386 16.23 34.92 6.63
C GLU A 386 15.02 35.28 5.74
N LEU A 387 14.23 34.29 5.29
CA LEU A 387 13.04 34.54 4.46
C LEU A 387 11.96 35.33 5.20
N ARG A 388 11.71 35.01 6.48
CA ARG A 388 10.80 35.77 7.34
C ARG A 388 11.24 37.22 7.49
N SER A 389 12.54 37.45 7.74
CA SER A 389 13.08 38.80 7.87
C SER A 389 12.92 39.62 6.59
N LEU A 390 13.14 38.98 5.42
CA LEU A 390 12.94 39.61 4.11
C LEU A 390 11.46 39.98 3.90
N LEU A 391 10.54 39.06 4.23
CA LEU A 391 9.09 39.30 4.17
C LEU A 391 8.67 40.47 5.08
N SER A 392 9.18 40.53 6.32
CA SER A 392 8.86 41.62 7.26
C SER A 392 9.45 42.97 6.84
N SER A 393 10.59 42.97 6.13
CA SER A 393 11.19 44.19 5.58
C SER A 393 10.46 44.71 4.32
N TYR A 394 9.70 43.84 3.65
CA TYR A 394 9.09 44.11 2.35
C TYR A 394 8.07 45.27 2.34
N PRO A 395 7.16 45.41 3.34
CA PRO A 395 6.26 46.56 3.42
C PRO A 395 7.00 47.90 3.43
N ASN A 396 8.15 47.96 4.12
CA ASN A 396 8.99 49.16 4.20
C ASN A 396 9.72 49.42 2.88
N LEU A 397 10.13 48.36 2.16
CA LEU A 397 10.81 48.44 0.87
C LEU A 397 9.85 48.95 -0.23
N VAL A 398 8.60 48.51 -0.24
CA VAL A 398 7.55 49.01 -1.14
C VAL A 398 7.21 50.48 -0.83
N ASN A 399 7.07 50.83 0.45
CA ASN A 399 6.79 52.20 0.86
C ASN A 399 7.95 53.16 0.55
N ALA A 400 9.20 52.76 0.77
CA ALA A 400 10.40 53.55 0.44
C ALA A 400 10.57 53.72 -1.07
N LYS A 401 10.31 52.68 -1.88
CA LYS A 401 10.40 52.77 -3.35
C LYS A 401 9.29 53.66 -3.92
N ARG A 402 8.11 53.68 -3.29
CA ARG A 402 7.01 54.61 -3.62
C ARG A 402 7.37 56.06 -3.26
N SER A 403 8.02 56.30 -2.13
CA SER A 403 8.47 57.65 -1.74
C SER A 403 9.59 58.17 -2.65
N ALA A 404 10.58 57.35 -2.98
CA ALA A 404 11.67 57.73 -3.89
C ALA A 404 11.17 58.06 -5.32
N GLN A 405 10.18 57.33 -5.82
CA GLN A 405 9.54 57.65 -7.11
C GLN A 405 8.69 58.93 -7.07
N THR A 406 8.23 59.35 -5.88
CA THR A 406 7.45 60.59 -5.71
C THR A 406 8.37 61.82 -5.66
N GLU A 407 9.60 61.67 -5.15
CA GLU A 407 10.57 62.78 -5.05
C GLU A 407 11.36 63.05 -6.34
N THR A 408 11.36 62.12 -7.31
CA THR A 408 12.05 62.33 -8.60
C THR A 408 11.13 62.95 -9.68
N ALA A 409 9.90 63.32 -9.35
CA ALA A 409 8.91 63.86 -10.28
C ALA A 409 8.67 65.37 -10.07
N LEU A 410 9.71 66.19 -10.28
CA LEU A 410 9.56 67.63 -10.47
C LEU A 410 10.47 68.14 -11.59
N SER A 411 10.16 67.75 -12.83
CA SER A 411 10.48 68.51 -14.05
C SER A 411 9.80 67.87 -15.27
N ASP A 412 8.73 68.53 -15.75
CA ASP A 412 8.10 68.57 -17.09
C ASP A 412 7.69 67.26 -17.87
N ILE A 413 6.53 67.38 -18.55
CA ILE A 413 5.56 66.38 -19.10
C ILE A 413 5.89 65.96 -20.58
N PRO A 414 5.35 64.88 -21.26
CA PRO A 414 4.29 63.88 -20.94
C PRO A 414 4.60 62.37 -21.15
N GLN A 415 3.75 61.53 -20.53
CA GLN A 415 3.40 60.14 -20.87
C GLN A 415 4.54 59.11 -21.04
N ALA A 416 4.88 58.44 -19.94
CA ALA A 416 5.39 57.07 -19.97
C ALA A 416 4.84 56.30 -18.76
N ALA A 417 4.50 55.04 -19.00
CA ALA A 417 3.72 54.14 -18.14
C ALA A 417 4.02 54.29 -16.63
N LYS A 418 3.00 54.67 -15.87
CA LYS A 418 2.96 54.54 -14.42
C LYS A 418 3.03 53.04 -14.11
N VAL A 419 4.20 52.53 -13.75
CA VAL A 419 4.37 51.13 -13.30
C VAL A 419 3.79 51.03 -11.89
N GLU A 420 2.46 51.01 -11.81
CA GLU A 420 1.77 50.51 -10.62
C GLU A 420 2.04 49.01 -10.60
N ILE A 421 2.96 48.56 -9.74
CA ILE A 421 3.09 47.12 -9.43
C ILE A 421 1.71 46.72 -8.88
N PRO A 422 0.91 45.91 -9.60
CA PRO A 422 -0.41 45.53 -9.14
C PRO A 422 -0.27 44.80 -7.80
N LEU A 423 -1.06 45.21 -6.80
CA LEU A 423 -1.13 44.58 -5.48
C LEU A 423 -1.17 43.03 -5.55
N MET A 424 -1.82 42.50 -6.58
CA MET A 424 -1.91 41.06 -6.89
C MET A 424 -0.54 40.38 -7.04
N GLN A 425 0.46 41.06 -7.61
CA GLN A 425 1.82 40.54 -7.81
C GLN A 425 2.57 40.37 -6.49
N ILE A 426 2.42 41.35 -5.60
CA ILE A 426 3.01 41.33 -4.26
C ILE A 426 2.38 40.20 -3.44
N ILE A 427 1.06 40.05 -3.52
CA ILE A 427 0.31 38.98 -2.84
C ILE A 427 0.83 37.59 -3.27
N GLN A 428 1.06 37.35 -4.57
CA GLN A 428 1.51 36.05 -5.05
C GLN A 428 2.89 35.67 -4.49
N VAL A 429 3.86 36.58 -4.54
CA VAL A 429 5.24 36.32 -4.08
C VAL A 429 5.30 36.18 -2.54
N VAL A 430 4.52 36.98 -1.81
CA VAL A 430 4.36 36.84 -0.34
C VAL A 430 3.69 35.52 0.02
N THR A 431 2.68 35.08 -0.75
CA THR A 431 1.98 33.81 -0.53
C THR A 431 2.93 32.64 -0.75
N VAL A 432 3.71 32.64 -1.83
CA VAL A 432 4.74 31.63 -2.12
C VAL A 432 5.74 31.52 -0.97
N ALA A 433 6.29 32.64 -0.51
CA ALA A 433 7.25 32.63 0.60
C ALA A 433 6.62 32.20 1.93
N SER A 434 5.37 32.57 2.20
CA SER A 434 4.64 32.12 3.40
C SER A 434 4.37 30.62 3.37
N LEU A 435 4.01 30.06 2.21
CA LEU A 435 3.85 28.62 2.02
C LEU A 435 5.19 27.87 2.17
N LEU A 436 6.31 28.44 1.72
CA LEU A 436 7.63 27.86 1.95
C LEU A 436 8.00 27.82 3.44
N ILE A 437 7.69 28.87 4.20
CA ILE A 437 7.86 28.90 5.66
C ILE A 437 6.97 27.84 6.33
N GLU A 438 5.73 27.70 5.87
CA GLU A 438 4.82 26.66 6.37
C GLU A 438 5.35 25.26 6.06
N ILE A 439 5.91 25.04 4.86
CA ILE A 439 6.57 23.78 4.50
C ILE A 439 7.71 23.45 5.46
N VAL A 440 8.53 24.43 5.86
CA VAL A 440 9.60 24.22 6.85
C VAL A 440 9.01 23.68 8.16
N ALA A 441 7.95 24.30 8.69
CA ALA A 441 7.27 23.81 9.90
C ALA A 441 6.69 22.39 9.72
N ARG A 442 6.18 22.06 8.52
CA ARG A 442 5.73 20.69 8.22
C ARG A 442 6.89 19.69 8.14
N VAL A 443 8.05 20.10 7.66
CA VAL A 443 9.26 19.27 7.62
C VAL A 443 9.77 18.99 9.05
N GLU A 444 9.75 19.97 9.94
CA GLU A 444 10.04 19.75 11.37
C GLU A 444 9.12 18.70 11.99
N GLY A 445 7.82 18.74 11.67
CA GLY A 445 6.88 17.70 12.10
C GLY A 445 7.16 16.31 11.49
N ILE A 446 7.87 16.21 10.35
CA ILE A 446 8.36 14.93 9.84
C ILE A 446 9.59 14.50 10.65
N VAL A 447 10.54 15.41 10.92
CA VAL A 447 11.74 15.17 11.74
C VAL A 447 11.35 14.56 13.09
N GLU A 448 10.46 15.21 13.84
CA GLU A 448 9.98 14.75 15.14
C GLU A 448 9.44 13.31 15.08
N THR A 449 8.61 13.00 14.08
CA THR A 449 8.04 11.65 13.94
C THR A 449 9.07 10.58 13.54
N VAL A 450 10.14 10.95 12.82
CA VAL A 450 11.22 10.04 12.47
C VAL A 450 12.18 9.84 13.65
N GLU A 451 12.41 10.86 14.47
CA GLU A 451 13.17 10.75 15.72
C GLU A 451 12.45 9.85 16.72
N GLU A 452 11.14 10.04 16.91
CA GLU A 452 10.32 9.12 17.72
C GLU A 452 10.41 7.67 17.22
N LEU A 453 10.42 7.44 15.89
CA LEU A 453 10.62 6.10 15.32
C LEU A 453 12.01 5.56 15.68
N SER A 454 13.02 6.39 15.51
CA SER A 454 14.42 6.08 15.76
C SER A 454 14.64 5.63 17.20
N ASP A 455 14.03 6.32 18.15
CA ASP A 455 14.08 5.98 19.57
C ASP A 455 13.32 4.68 19.88
N LEU A 456 12.08 4.55 19.38
CA LEU A 456 11.27 3.34 19.60
C LEU A 456 11.87 2.08 18.96
N ALA A 457 12.57 2.24 17.84
CA ALA A 457 13.20 1.15 17.09
C ALA A 457 14.68 0.95 17.48
N ASN A 458 15.20 1.69 18.45
CA ASN A 458 16.60 1.63 18.93
C ASN A 458 17.62 1.75 17.78
N PHE A 459 17.48 2.76 16.93
CA PHE A 459 18.44 3.02 15.86
C PHE A 459 19.82 3.26 16.44
N GLN A 460 20.81 2.55 15.89
CA GLN A 460 22.20 2.71 16.31
C GLN A 460 22.75 4.05 15.79
N PRO A 461 23.60 4.74 16.56
CA PRO A 461 24.30 5.91 16.06
C PRO A 461 25.20 5.54 14.88
N GLU A 462 25.31 6.44 13.89
CA GLU A 462 26.33 6.30 12.86
C GLU A 462 27.72 6.26 13.50
N MET A 463 28.48 5.18 13.30
CA MET A 463 29.89 5.16 13.67
C MET A 463 30.60 6.18 12.80
N CYS A 464 31.02 7.29 13.40
CA CYS A 464 31.86 8.28 12.75
C CYS A 464 33.17 7.57 12.37
N VAL A 465 33.36 7.23 11.09
CA VAL A 465 34.63 6.72 10.59
C VAL A 465 35.62 7.86 10.74
N LYS A 466 36.35 7.88 11.86
CA LYS A 466 37.50 8.75 12.02
C LYS A 466 38.42 8.51 10.82
N SER A 467 38.57 9.54 10.00
CA SER A 467 39.63 9.63 9.01
C SER A 467 40.93 9.14 9.64
N LYS A 468 41.52 8.09 9.07
CA LYS A 468 42.84 7.60 9.48
C LYS A 468 43.86 8.69 9.18
N GLN A 469 44.12 9.54 10.17
CA GLN A 469 45.31 10.37 10.19
C GLN A 469 46.44 9.55 10.83
N HIS A 470 47.45 9.31 10.01
CA HIS A 470 48.65 8.55 10.27
C HIS A 470 49.44 9.14 11.46
N SER A 471 49.83 8.32 12.44
CA SER A 471 51.08 8.48 13.20
C SER A 471 51.44 7.14 13.90
N PRO A 472 52.73 6.78 14.02
CA PRO A 472 53.19 5.40 14.04
C PRO A 472 53.38 4.79 15.44
N ASP A 473 53.33 3.46 15.46
CA ASP A 473 53.97 2.50 16.37
C ASP A 473 53.88 2.69 17.90
N SER A 474 53.16 1.76 18.53
CA SER A 474 53.75 0.95 19.60
C SER A 474 53.13 -0.46 19.62
N LYS A 475 54.00 -1.46 19.58
CA LYS A 475 53.69 -2.90 19.62
C LYS A 475 53.20 -3.29 21.01
N ILE A 476 52.08 -4.01 21.11
CA ILE A 476 51.77 -4.90 22.24
C ILE A 476 51.20 -6.21 21.68
N SER A 477 51.75 -7.31 22.18
CA SER A 477 51.59 -8.71 21.74
C SER A 477 50.20 -9.29 22.08
N PRO A 478 49.69 -10.30 21.34
CA PRO A 478 48.40 -10.92 21.59
C PRO A 478 48.55 -12.11 22.56
N ASP A 479 48.25 -11.90 23.84
CA ASP A 479 48.02 -12.99 24.78
C ASP A 479 47.25 -12.47 26.00
N GLN A 480 45.94 -12.27 25.85
CA GLN A 480 45.03 -12.05 26.99
C GLN A 480 43.53 -12.17 26.69
N GLN A 481 43.13 -12.79 25.57
CA GLN A 481 41.73 -12.80 25.14
C GLN A 481 41.02 -14.15 25.27
N ILE A 482 41.57 -15.10 26.05
CA ILE A 482 40.99 -16.46 26.20
C ILE A 482 40.35 -16.70 27.58
N ASP A 483 40.58 -15.85 28.59
CA ASP A 483 40.10 -16.11 29.96
C ASP A 483 38.81 -15.36 30.36
N GLU A 484 38.22 -14.53 29.48
CA GLU A 484 36.98 -13.80 29.81
C GLU A 484 35.69 -14.44 29.25
N GLU A 485 35.82 -15.44 28.37
CA GLU A 485 34.68 -16.11 27.72
C GLU A 485 34.25 -17.40 28.45
N THR A 486 35.09 -17.94 29.33
CA THR A 486 34.81 -19.15 30.12
C THR A 486 34.08 -18.87 31.44
N ASP A 487 34.13 -17.65 31.97
CA ASP A 487 33.51 -17.30 33.26
C ASP A 487 32.06 -16.81 33.13
N ARG A 488 31.59 -16.47 31.91
CA ARG A 488 30.19 -16.09 31.66
C ARG A 488 29.25 -17.26 31.41
N THR A 489 29.77 -18.44 31.08
CA THR A 489 28.97 -19.63 30.73
C THR A 489 28.58 -20.49 31.93
N LEU A 490 29.02 -20.16 33.15
CA LEU A 490 28.70 -20.90 34.38
C LEU A 490 27.69 -20.20 35.31
N GLN A 491 27.15 -19.03 34.95
CA GLN A 491 26.13 -18.31 35.75
C GLN A 491 24.71 -18.29 35.15
N MET A 492 24.41 -19.14 34.16
CA MET A 492 23.04 -19.39 33.72
C MET A 492 22.74 -20.90 33.74
N VAL A 493 22.47 -21.42 34.93
CA VAL A 493 21.70 -22.65 35.17
C VAL A 493 20.62 -22.33 36.18
#